data_AF-A0A956UUN9-F1
#
_entry.id   AF-A0A956UUN9-F1
#
_cell.length_a   1.000
_cell.length_b   1.000
_cell.length_c   1.000
_cell.angle_alpha   90.00
_cell.angle_beta   90.00
_cell.angle_gamma   90.00
#
_symmetry.space_group_name_H-M   'P 1'
#
loop_
_entity.id
_entity.type
_entity.pdbx_description
1 polymer ?
#
loop_
_entity_poly.entity_id
_entity_poly.type
_entity_poly.pdbx_seq_one_letter_code
_entity_poly.pdbx_strand_id
1 'polypeptide(L)'
;MLRRCLDEGEGLDIRGDSSIHMMFMRFPIDAVFYAEDGRVTRVRHSLRPWIGIAFGGRGTKGVVELPAGCAAGVEAGHELEFVA
;
A
#
# COMPACT_ATOMS: atom_id res chain seq x y z
N MET A 1 5.92 6.78 9.34
CA MET A 1 4.69 6.89 10.14
C MET A 1 4.74 8.09 11.10
N LEU A 2 4.63 9.33 10.61
CA LEU A 2 4.46 10.55 11.45
C LEU A 2 3.80 11.72 10.67
N ARG A 3 3.44 11.51 9.39
CA ARG A 3 2.72 12.48 8.55
C ARG A 3 1.26 12.60 9.00
N ARG A 4 0.63 13.75 8.74
CA ARG A 4 -0.79 13.98 9.05
C ARG A 4 -1.73 13.39 8.01
N CYS A 5 -1.32 13.39 6.74
CA CYS A 5 -2.00 12.81 5.58
C CYS A 5 -0.97 12.43 4.50
N LEU A 6 -1.44 11.66 3.51
CA LEU A 6 -0.92 11.69 2.15
C LEU A 6 -1.93 12.53 1.36
N ASP A 7 -1.44 13.47 0.56
CA ASP A 7 -2.32 14.28 -0.29
C ASP A 7 -2.71 13.50 -1.54
N GLU A 8 -3.78 13.92 -2.22
CA GLU A 8 -4.22 13.30 -3.46
C GLU A 8 -3.10 13.42 -4.52
N GLY A 9 -2.74 12.30 -5.14
CA GLY A 9 -1.60 12.20 -6.07
C GLY A 9 -0.26 11.89 -5.39
N GLU A 10 -0.19 11.87 -4.06
CA GLU A 10 0.99 11.36 -3.34
C GLU A 10 0.84 9.88 -2.98
N GLY A 11 1.97 9.19 -2.93
CA GLY A 11 2.07 7.82 -2.44
C GLY A 11 3.46 7.54 -1.89
N LEU A 12 3.58 6.49 -1.09
CA LEU A 12 4.87 6.02 -0.58
C LEU A 12 5.11 4.59 -1.05
N ASP A 13 6.19 4.39 -1.81
CA ASP A 13 6.67 3.06 -2.18
C ASP A 13 7.65 2.53 -1.12
N ILE A 14 7.30 1.41 -0.49
CA ILE A 14 8.14 0.68 0.45
C ILE A 14 8.59 -0.61 -0.22
N ARG A 15 9.82 -0.60 -0.70
CA ARG A 15 10.45 -1.73 -1.40
C ARG A 15 11.02 -2.75 -0.42
N GLY A 16 10.88 -4.03 -0.76
CA GLY A 16 11.40 -5.16 0.01
C GLY A 16 10.50 -5.63 1.16
N ASP A 17 9.42 -4.91 1.47
CA ASP A 17 8.46 -5.33 2.49
C ASP A 17 7.25 -6.06 1.89
N SER A 18 6.79 -7.09 2.57
CA SER A 18 5.61 -7.90 2.20
C SER A 18 4.42 -7.68 3.13
N SER A 19 4.57 -6.80 4.11
CA SER A 19 3.56 -6.47 5.09
C SER A 19 3.68 -5.02 5.56
N ILE A 20 2.61 -4.45 6.08
CA ILE A 20 2.68 -3.17 6.78
C ILE A 20 1.92 -3.29 8.10
N HIS A 21 2.47 -2.70 9.16
CA HIS A 21 1.74 -2.54 10.41
C HIS A 21 1.09 -1.17 10.47
N MET A 22 -0.07 -1.06 11.12
CA MET A 22 -0.75 0.23 11.28
C MET A 22 -0.41 0.96 12.59
N MET A 23 0.49 0.40 13.41
CA MET A 23 0.96 1.04 14.65
C MET A 23 1.61 2.39 14.32
N PHE A 24 1.23 3.46 15.02
CA PHE A 24 1.67 4.85 14.77
C PHE A 24 1.18 5.51 13.48
N MET A 25 0.32 4.87 12.69
CA MET A 25 -0.37 5.55 11.58
C MET A 25 -1.45 6.48 12.12
N ARG A 26 -1.53 7.70 11.58
CA ARG A 26 -2.45 8.75 12.08
C ARG A 26 -3.76 8.85 11.29
N PHE A 27 -3.80 8.28 10.09
CA PHE A 27 -4.91 8.36 9.14
C PHE A 27 -5.02 7.02 8.39
N PRO A 28 -6.21 6.67 7.87
CA PRO A 28 -6.39 5.45 7.11
C PRO A 28 -5.67 5.54 5.76
N ILE A 29 -5.19 4.41 5.27
CA ILE A 29 -4.54 4.31 3.95
C ILE A 29 -5.10 3.13 3.17
N ASP A 30 -4.94 3.20 1.85
CA ASP A 30 -4.97 2.02 1.00
C ASP A 30 -3.55 1.48 0.85
N ALA A 31 -3.38 0.16 0.87
CA ALA A 31 -2.11 -0.51 0.65
C ALA A 31 -2.19 -1.43 -0.57
N VAL A 32 -1.37 -1.14 -1.57
CA VAL A 32 -1.26 -1.90 -2.81
C VAL A 32 0.04 -2.68 -2.77
N PHE A 33 -0.06 -3.99 -2.57
CA PHE A 33 1.09 -4.89 -2.54
C PHE A 33 1.41 -5.38 -3.95
N TYR A 34 2.69 -5.50 -4.27
CA TYR A 34 3.15 -5.88 -5.61
C TYR A 34 4.34 -6.85 -5.58
N ALA A 35 4.53 -7.61 -6.66
CA ALA A 35 5.62 -8.57 -6.86
C ALA A 35 6.83 -7.91 -7.54
N GLU A 36 7.92 -8.65 -7.76
CA GLU A 36 9.17 -8.11 -8.32
C GLU A 36 8.99 -7.45 -9.70
N ASP A 37 8.05 -7.96 -10.48
CA ASP A 37 7.68 -7.50 -11.83
C ASP A 37 6.68 -6.34 -11.83
N GLY A 38 6.35 -5.77 -10.66
CA GLY A 38 5.35 -4.72 -10.53
C GLY A 38 3.90 -5.21 -10.54
N ARG A 39 3.65 -6.52 -10.67
CA ARG A 39 2.29 -7.07 -10.64
C ARG A 39 1.69 -6.94 -9.24
N VAL A 40 0.50 -6.35 -9.14
CA VAL A 40 -0.27 -6.23 -7.89
C VAL A 40 -0.64 -7.62 -7.39
N THR A 41 -0.16 -7.99 -6.20
CA THR A 41 -0.48 -9.27 -5.55
C THR A 41 -1.76 -9.16 -4.72
N ARG A 42 -1.99 -7.99 -4.10
CA ARG A 42 -3.12 -7.75 -3.21
C ARG A 42 -3.35 -6.28 -2.97
N VAL A 43 -4.62 -5.91 -2.80
CA VAL A 43 -5.01 -4.58 -2.34
C VAL A 43 -5.73 -4.68 -0.99
N ARG A 44 -5.48 -3.70 -0.12
CA ARG A 44 -6.12 -3.53 1.18
C ARG A 44 -6.62 -2.10 1.30
N HIS A 45 -7.93 -1.93 1.23
CA HIS A 45 -8.54 -0.61 1.33
C HIS A 45 -8.77 -0.19 2.78
N SER A 46 -8.63 1.11 3.02
CA SER A 46 -9.05 1.78 4.26
C SER A 46 -8.55 1.09 5.52
N LEU A 47 -7.26 0.71 5.52
CA LEU A 47 -6.60 0.16 6.69
C LEU A 47 -6.67 1.18 7.83
N ARG A 48 -7.21 0.76 8.96
CA ARG A 48 -7.51 1.67 10.06
C ARG A 48 -6.23 2.05 10.81
N PRO A 49 -6.09 3.32 11.22
CA PRO A 49 -5.03 3.75 12.13
C PRO A 49 -4.91 2.86 13.35
N TRP A 50 -3.69 2.59 13.79
CA TRP A 50 -3.36 1.85 15.03
C TRP A 50 -3.80 0.38 15.07
N ILE A 51 -4.43 -0.15 14.02
CA ILE A 51 -5.06 -1.48 14.06
C ILE A 51 -4.42 -2.42 13.06
N GLY A 52 -3.78 -3.46 13.60
CA GLY A 52 -3.43 -4.67 12.86
C GLY A 52 -2.22 -4.53 11.94
N ILE A 53 -2.03 -5.61 11.18
CA ILE A 53 -0.98 -5.78 10.18
C ILE A 53 -1.67 -6.25 8.89
N ALA A 54 -1.33 -5.62 7.77
CA ALA A 54 -1.77 -6.03 6.45
C ALA A 54 -0.65 -6.80 5.76
N PHE A 55 -0.99 -7.94 5.17
CA PHE A 55 -0.05 -8.80 4.45
C PHE A 55 -0.40 -8.86 2.97
N GLY A 56 0.59 -8.63 2.11
CA GLY A 56 0.46 -8.74 0.66
C GLY A 56 0.32 -10.19 0.17
N GLY A 57 0.78 -11.14 0.97
CA GLY A 57 0.74 -12.57 0.63
C GLY A 57 1.99 -13.02 -0.14
N ARG A 58 1.97 -14.27 -0.59
CA ARG A 58 3.14 -14.94 -1.19
C ARG A 58 3.61 -14.23 -2.46
N GLY A 59 4.92 -14.03 -2.59
CA GLY A 59 5.53 -13.42 -3.78
C GLY A 59 5.54 -11.89 -3.77
N THR A 60 4.94 -11.25 -2.76
CA THR A 60 5.01 -9.79 -2.59
C THR A 60 6.45 -9.35 -2.30
N LYS A 61 6.88 -8.29 -2.98
CA LYS A 61 8.20 -7.66 -2.88
C LYS A 61 8.16 -6.19 -2.51
N GLY A 62 6.98 -5.58 -2.49
CA GLY A 62 6.82 -4.22 -2.01
C GLY A 62 5.36 -3.87 -1.78
N VAL A 63 5.17 -2.66 -1.27
CA VAL A 63 3.86 -2.08 -0.98
C VAL A 63 3.87 -0.59 -1.27
N VAL A 64 2.84 -0.12 -1.96
CA VAL A 64 2.55 1.30 -2.13
C VAL A 64 1.46 1.69 -1.15
N GLU A 65 1.76 2.64 -0.27
CA GLU A 65 0.79 3.31 0.59
C GLU A 65 0.18 4.50 -0.16
N LEU A 66 -1.15 4.56 -0.19
CA LEU A 66 -1.92 5.62 -0.82
C LEU A 66 -2.93 6.22 0.17
N PRO A 67 -3.40 7.47 -0.04
CA PRO A 67 -4.55 7.97 0.69
C PRO A 67 -5.74 6.99 0.56
N ALA A 68 -6.51 6.83 1.64
CA ALA A 68 -7.66 5.93 1.62
C ALA A 68 -8.66 6.31 0.51
N GLY A 69 -9.07 5.33 -0.28
CA GLY A 69 -9.96 5.51 -1.42
C GLY A 69 -9.24 5.71 -2.76
N CYS A 70 -7.95 6.05 -2.77
CA CYS A 70 -7.20 6.24 -4.01
C CYS A 70 -6.92 4.93 -4.77
N ALA A 71 -7.06 3.76 -4.13
CA ALA A 71 -6.88 2.47 -4.80
C ALA A 71 -8.19 1.88 -5.37
N ALA A 72 -9.31 2.61 -5.39
CA ALA A 72 -10.63 2.06 -5.74
C ALA A 72 -10.72 1.35 -7.11
N GLY A 73 -9.85 1.70 -8.06
CA GLY A 73 -9.74 1.06 -9.38
C GLY A 73 -8.59 0.05 -9.52
N VAL A 74 -7.90 -0.28 -8.43
CA VAL A 74 -6.73 -1.17 -8.44
C VAL A 74 -7.11 -2.52 -7.86
N GLU A 75 -6.80 -3.59 -8.58
CA GLU A 75 -7.04 -4.96 -8.15
C GLU A 75 -5.83 -5.86 -8.35
N ALA A 76 -5.87 -7.04 -7.73
CA ALA A 76 -4.82 -8.03 -7.89
C ALA A 76 -4.72 -8.46 -9.36
N GLY A 77 -3.50 -8.46 -9.88
CA GLY A 77 -3.18 -8.78 -11.26
C GLY A 77 -3.01 -7.58 -12.18
N HIS A 78 -3.35 -6.36 -11.74
CA HIS A 78 -2.90 -5.13 -12.39
C HIS A 78 -1.37 -4.99 -12.29
N GLU A 79 -0.79 -4.08 -13.08
CA GLU A 79 0.64 -3.82 -13.12
C GLU A 79 0.92 -2.38 -12.69
N LEU A 80 1.95 -2.19 -11.86
CA LEU A 80 2.44 -0.88 -11.45
C LEU A 80 3.69 -0.54 -12.25
N GLU A 81 3.69 0.64 -12.86
CA GLU A 81 4.86 1.20 -13.52
C GLU A 81 5.52 2.26 -12.60
N PHE A 82 6.81 2.09 -12.34
CA PHE A 82 7.59 3.05 -11.55
C PHE A 82 8.47 3.87 -12.49
N VAL A 83 8.12 5.14 -12.65
CA VAL A 83 8.86 6.10 -13.49
C VAL A 83 9.91 6.82 -12.64
N ALA A 84 11.11 7.00 -13.19
CA ALA A 84 12.24 7.67 -12.55
C ALA A 84 12.24 9.19 -12.77
#